data_AF-V6SE67-F1
#
_entry.id   AF-V6SE67-F1
#
_cell.length_a   1.000
_cell.length_b   1.000
_cell.length_c   1.000
_cell.angle_alpha   90.00
_cell.angle_beta   90.00
_cell.angle_gamma   90.00
#
_symmetry.space_group_name_H-M   'P 1'
#
loop_
_entity.id
_entity.type
_entity.pdbx_description
1 polymer ?
#
loop_
_entity_poly.entity_id
_entity_poly.type
_entity_poly.pdbx_seq_one_letter_code
_entity_poly.pdbx_strand_id
1 'polypeptide(L)'
;MKTILSIIILLVFQSPEIIELKDFYDGKGVVFDKDYNFPFRNEKYNKPLSPNLTQIQKAENIFFRDYYSHRKEGLKKFNSHYKLDKKFSNSKIVKKKYNYYYRQYASYLSTENDTIIYIGLFNFSKKRQAKKYFQDWNKTLFLGSGEFYLNNQEFYEINLSKNKIEFN
;
A
#
# COMPACT_ATOMS: atom_id res chain seq x y z
N MET A 1 -30.50 -37.06 -30.46
CA MET A 1 -29.22 -36.32 -30.35
C MET A 1 -29.45 -34.98 -29.69
N LYS A 2 -28.99 -34.77 -28.46
CA LYS A 2 -28.70 -33.45 -27.89
C LYS A 2 -27.58 -33.63 -26.86
N THR A 3 -26.33 -33.50 -27.29
CA THR A 3 -25.18 -33.36 -26.40
C THR A 3 -25.20 -31.93 -25.86
N ILE A 4 -25.54 -31.75 -24.58
CA ILE A 4 -25.39 -30.47 -23.88
C ILE A 4 -23.91 -30.34 -23.55
N LEU A 5 -23.21 -29.47 -24.28
CA LEU A 5 -21.84 -29.12 -24.00
C LEU A 5 -21.84 -28.15 -22.80
N SER A 6 -21.66 -28.67 -21.58
CA SER A 6 -21.44 -27.83 -20.40
C SER A 6 -20.06 -27.19 -20.49
N ILE A 7 -20.03 -25.92 -20.84
CA ILE A 7 -18.83 -25.08 -20.76
C ILE A 7 -18.54 -24.86 -19.27
N ILE A 8 -17.53 -25.57 -18.76
CA ILE A 8 -16.98 -25.32 -17.43
C ILE A 8 -16.17 -24.02 -17.54
N ILE A 9 -16.76 -22.92 -17.08
CA ILE A 9 -16.06 -21.65 -16.90
C ILE A 9 -15.13 -21.84 -15.70
N LEU A 10 -13.84 -22.12 -15.95
CA LEU A 10 -12.81 -22.02 -14.93
C LEU A 10 -12.65 -20.54 -14.55
N LEU A 11 -13.22 -20.16 -13.39
CA LEU A 11 -12.86 -18.93 -12.72
C LEU A 11 -11.40 -19.05 -12.27
N VAL A 12 -10.47 -18.52 -13.07
CA VAL A 12 -9.08 -18.35 -12.66
C VAL A 12 -9.06 -17.25 -11.61
N PHE A 13 -9.07 -17.64 -10.33
CA PHE A 13 -8.75 -16.72 -9.24
C PHE A 13 -7.27 -16.36 -9.37
N GLN A 14 -6.97 -15.22 -9.99
CA GLN A 14 -5.61 -14.67 -9.98
C GLN A 14 -5.25 -14.36 -8.53
N SER A 15 -4.21 -15.03 -8.05
CA SER A 15 -3.64 -14.77 -6.73
C SER A 15 -2.80 -13.49 -6.82
N PRO A 16 -2.80 -12.63 -5.78
CA PRO A 16 -1.96 -11.44 -5.77
C PRO A 16 -0.48 -11.77 -6.03
N GLU A 17 0.20 -10.96 -6.83
CA GLU A 17 1.58 -11.18 -7.24
C GLU A 17 2.55 -10.80 -6.12
N ILE A 18 3.48 -11.70 -5.76
CA ILE A 18 4.54 -11.40 -4.80
C ILE A 18 5.74 -10.82 -5.54
N ILE A 19 6.22 -9.66 -5.11
CA ILE A 19 7.38 -8.97 -5.69
C ILE A 19 8.46 -8.68 -4.65
N GLU A 20 9.69 -8.46 -5.12
CA GLU A 20 10.81 -7.99 -4.30
C GLU A 20 11.44 -6.75 -4.95
N LEU A 21 11.60 -5.68 -4.15
CA LEU A 21 12.15 -4.40 -4.57
C LEU A 21 13.36 -4.04 -3.71
N LYS A 22 14.48 -4.76 -3.91
CA LYS A 22 15.69 -4.67 -3.07
C LYS A 22 16.31 -3.28 -2.99
N ASP A 23 16.10 -2.47 -4.02
CA ASP A 23 16.51 -1.06 -4.01
C ASP A 23 15.68 -0.19 -3.06
N PHE A 24 14.60 -0.71 -2.46
CA PHE A 24 13.70 0.05 -1.58
C PHE A 24 13.60 -0.58 -0.19
N TYR A 25 13.52 -1.91 -0.10
CA TYR A 25 13.38 -2.65 1.16
C TYR A 25 13.78 -4.13 1.00
N ASP A 26 14.07 -4.78 2.13
CA ASP A 26 14.45 -6.20 2.22
C ASP A 26 13.27 -7.17 2.47
N GLY A 27 12.11 -6.64 2.87
CA GLY A 27 10.86 -7.41 2.96
C GLY A 27 10.29 -7.85 1.61
N LYS A 28 9.07 -8.40 1.63
CA LYS A 28 8.31 -8.78 0.42
C LYS A 28 7.18 -7.80 0.16
N GLY A 29 6.87 -7.59 -1.10
CA GLY A 29 5.68 -6.87 -1.56
C GLY A 29 4.64 -7.82 -2.12
N VAL A 30 3.37 -7.43 -2.05
CA VAL A 30 2.28 -8.06 -2.79
C VAL A 30 1.54 -7.00 -3.59
N VAL A 31 1.20 -7.33 -4.84
CA VAL A 31 0.47 -6.46 -5.76
C VAL A 31 -0.93 -7.02 -5.96
N PHE A 32 -1.93 -6.22 -5.60
CA PHE A 32 -3.33 -6.49 -5.89
C PHE A 32 -3.69 -5.93 -7.26
N ASP A 33 -4.27 -6.77 -8.10
CA ASP A 33 -4.72 -6.39 -9.44
C ASP A 33 -6.04 -5.58 -9.39
N LYS A 34 -6.56 -5.27 -10.57
CA LYS A 34 -7.77 -4.46 -10.73
C LYS A 34 -9.05 -5.23 -10.38
N ASP A 35 -8.97 -6.55 -10.35
CA ASP A 35 -10.11 -7.44 -10.13
C ASP A 35 -10.25 -7.78 -8.62
N TYR A 36 -9.25 -7.43 -7.81
CA TYR A 36 -9.34 -7.46 -6.36
C TYR A 36 -10.43 -6.51 -5.82
N ASN A 37 -11.32 -7.03 -4.97
CA ASN A 37 -12.39 -6.24 -4.36
C ASN A 37 -11.84 -5.37 -3.21
N PHE A 38 -11.56 -4.10 -3.52
CA PHE A 38 -11.12 -3.13 -2.52
C PHE A 38 -12.18 -2.92 -1.44
N PRO A 39 -11.84 -3.07 -0.15
CA PRO A 39 -12.80 -2.90 0.94
C PRO A 39 -13.15 -1.44 1.24
N PHE A 40 -12.57 -0.48 0.53
CA PHE A 40 -12.81 0.95 0.72
C PHE A 40 -12.89 1.66 -0.63
N ARG A 41 -13.85 2.58 -0.74
CA ARG A 41 -14.03 3.51 -1.86
C ARG A 41 -14.26 4.89 -1.24
N ASN A 42 -13.31 5.80 -1.39
CA ASN A 42 -13.49 7.20 -0.97
C ASN A 42 -14.22 7.99 -2.08
N GLU A 43 -14.60 9.23 -1.79
CA GLU A 43 -15.28 10.10 -2.77
C GLU A 43 -14.45 10.37 -4.04
N LYS A 44 -13.12 10.26 -3.91
CA LYS A 44 -12.19 10.44 -5.03
C LYS A 44 -12.00 9.17 -5.85
N TYR A 45 -12.50 8.02 -5.41
CA TYR A 45 -12.32 6.74 -6.11
C TYR A 45 -13.21 6.68 -7.36
N ASN A 46 -12.62 6.32 -8.50
CA ASN A 46 -13.35 6.06 -9.75
C ASN A 46 -13.36 4.57 -10.09
N LYS A 47 -12.20 4.02 -10.48
CA LYS A 47 -12.09 2.60 -10.90
C LYS A 47 -10.75 1.99 -10.54
N PRO A 48 -10.70 0.67 -10.28
CA PRO A 48 -9.45 0.01 -9.89
C PRO A 48 -8.49 -0.10 -11.08
N LEU A 49 -7.20 -0.20 -10.77
CA LEU A 49 -6.11 -0.41 -11.73
C LEU A 49 -5.14 -1.47 -11.19
N SER A 50 -4.50 -2.20 -12.10
CA SER A 50 -3.35 -3.05 -11.78
C SER A 50 -2.08 -2.21 -11.91
N PRO A 51 -1.39 -1.87 -10.81
CA PRO A 51 -0.17 -1.10 -10.92
C PRO A 51 0.95 -1.96 -11.49
N ASN A 52 1.73 -1.41 -12.41
CA ASN A 52 2.95 -2.07 -12.89
C ASN A 52 4.17 -1.74 -12.01
N LEU A 53 5.26 -2.48 -12.20
CA LEU A 53 6.48 -2.33 -11.41
C LEU A 53 7.06 -0.91 -11.45
N THR A 54 7.06 -0.26 -12.62
CA THR A 54 7.56 1.11 -12.79
C THR A 54 6.75 2.11 -11.97
N GLN A 55 5.42 1.97 -11.95
CA GLN A 55 4.53 2.80 -11.14
C GLN A 55 4.78 2.59 -9.65
N ILE A 56 4.99 1.34 -9.22
CA ILE A 56 5.31 1.01 -7.83
C ILE A 56 6.65 1.63 -7.40
N GLN A 57 7.69 1.49 -8.22
CA GLN A 57 9.01 2.09 -7.97
C GLN A 57 8.93 3.63 -7.91
N LYS A 58 8.14 4.25 -8.79
CA LYS A 58 7.86 5.69 -8.74
C LYS A 58 7.16 6.07 -7.42
N ALA A 59 6.18 5.27 -6.99
CA ALA A 59 5.45 5.51 -5.76
C ALA A 59 6.35 5.42 -4.52
N GLU A 60 7.21 4.41 -4.43
CA GLU A 60 8.20 4.26 -3.35
C GLU A 60 9.18 5.44 -3.30
N ASN A 61 9.66 5.91 -4.46
CA ASN A 61 10.51 7.10 -4.52
C ASN A 61 9.81 8.35 -3.96
N ILE A 62 8.54 8.57 -4.34
CA ILE A 62 7.73 9.66 -3.81
C ILE A 62 7.52 9.51 -2.30
N PHE A 63 7.18 8.29 -1.85
CA PHE A 63 7.00 7.99 -0.43
C PHE A 63 8.22 8.39 0.40
N PHE A 64 9.41 7.92 0.04
CA PHE A 64 10.63 8.23 0.80
C PHE A 64 11.03 9.70 0.71
N ARG A 65 10.77 10.37 -0.41
CA ARG A 65 11.07 11.80 -0.61
C ARG A 65 10.15 12.67 0.24
N ASP A 66 8.85 12.38 0.26
CA ASP A 66 7.84 13.29 0.79
C ASP A 66 7.37 12.94 2.21
N TYR A 67 7.75 11.76 2.73
CA TYR A 67 7.32 11.24 4.04
C TYR A 67 7.29 12.31 5.13
N TYR A 68 8.39 13.04 5.33
CA TYR A 68 8.50 14.00 6.43
C TYR A 68 7.56 15.18 6.27
N SER A 69 7.53 15.77 5.07
CA SER A 69 6.67 16.92 4.76
C SER A 69 5.20 16.55 4.90
N HIS A 70 4.82 15.37 4.39
CA HIS A 70 3.48 14.83 4.55
C HIS A 70 3.13 14.59 6.03
N ARG A 71 3.99 13.95 6.82
CA ARG A 71 3.72 13.77 8.27
C ARG A 71 3.60 15.10 9.00
N LYS A 72 4.43 16.09 8.67
CA LYS A 72 4.36 17.43 9.25
C LYS A 72 3.05 18.14 8.91
N GLU A 73 2.61 18.07 7.66
CA GLU A 73 1.34 18.66 7.22
C GLU A 73 0.14 17.97 7.88
N GLY A 74 0.15 16.64 8.03
CA GLY A 74 -0.88 15.92 8.77
C GLY A 74 -1.00 16.38 10.23
N LEU A 75 0.12 16.52 10.94
CA LEU A 75 0.13 17.04 12.31
C LEU A 75 -0.47 18.45 12.39
N LYS A 76 -0.16 19.31 11.41
CA LYS A 76 -0.74 20.66 11.32
C LYS A 76 -2.26 20.61 11.06
N LYS A 77 -2.72 19.76 10.12
CA LYS A 77 -4.14 19.60 9.76
C LYS A 77 -5.00 19.19 10.97
N PHE A 78 -4.45 18.35 11.85
CA PHE A 78 -5.15 17.84 13.04
C PHE A 78 -4.79 18.58 14.34
N ASN A 79 -4.15 19.76 14.27
CA ASN A 79 -3.73 20.54 15.44
C ASN A 79 -2.96 19.70 16.49
N SER A 80 -2.16 18.74 16.05
CA SER A 80 -1.43 17.85 16.95
C SER A 80 -0.17 18.52 17.49
N HIS A 81 0.04 18.41 18.80
CA HIS A 81 1.27 18.86 19.46
C HIS A 81 2.42 17.84 19.39
N TYR A 82 2.22 16.71 18.70
CA TYR A 82 3.26 15.71 18.54
C TYR A 82 4.45 16.28 17.77
N LYS A 83 5.66 16.10 18.31
CA LYS A 83 6.90 16.56 17.69
C LYS A 83 7.46 15.48 16.78
N LEU A 84 7.40 15.71 15.47
CA LEU A 84 8.04 14.83 14.50
C LEU A 84 9.57 14.95 14.62
N ASP A 85 10.25 13.80 14.69
CA ASP A 85 11.72 13.76 14.73
C ASP A 85 12.29 14.26 13.39
N LYS A 86 13.03 15.37 13.46
CA LYS A 86 13.63 16.05 12.29
C LYS A 86 14.53 15.14 11.46
N LYS A 87 15.11 14.07 12.04
CA LYS A 87 15.95 13.12 11.29
C LYS A 87 15.20 12.48 10.10
N PHE A 88 13.88 12.38 10.19
CA PHE A 88 13.08 11.80 9.13
C PHE A 88 12.95 12.71 7.90
N SER A 89 13.42 13.96 7.93
CA SER A 89 13.57 14.78 6.71
C SER A 89 14.59 14.20 5.73
N ASN A 90 15.49 13.32 6.20
CA ASN A 90 16.41 12.58 5.37
C ASN A 90 15.77 11.26 4.88
N SER A 91 15.53 11.16 3.58
CA SER A 91 14.93 9.99 2.94
C SER A 91 15.69 8.68 3.21
N LYS A 92 17.02 8.73 3.37
CA LYS A 92 17.82 7.54 3.72
C LYS A 92 17.46 6.99 5.10
N ILE A 93 17.13 7.87 6.05
CA ILE A 93 16.72 7.47 7.41
C ILE A 93 15.30 6.89 7.36
N VAL A 94 14.40 7.46 6.55
CA VAL A 94 13.06 6.90 6.32
C VAL A 94 13.16 5.51 5.68
N LYS A 95 14.00 5.36 4.65
CA LYS A 95 14.28 4.06 4.02
C LYS A 95 14.78 3.03 5.04
N LYS A 96 15.73 3.43 5.91
CA LYS A 96 16.19 2.56 7.01
C LYS A 96 15.07 2.18 7.98
N LYS A 97 14.18 3.11 8.34
CA LYS A 97 13.02 2.83 9.22
C LYS A 97 12.15 1.71 8.65
N TYR A 98 11.87 1.75 7.36
CA TYR A 98 10.95 0.81 6.71
C TYR A 98 11.64 -0.33 5.96
N ASN A 99 12.96 -0.48 6.08
CA ASN A 99 13.73 -1.46 5.29
C ASN A 99 13.22 -2.90 5.44
N TYR A 100 12.74 -3.28 6.63
CA TYR A 100 12.28 -4.65 6.90
C TYR A 100 10.76 -4.82 6.92
N TYR A 101 10.00 -3.77 6.59
CA TYR A 101 8.54 -3.88 6.52
C TYR A 101 8.14 -4.74 5.31
N TYR A 102 6.92 -5.28 5.32
CA TYR A 102 6.30 -5.95 4.18
C TYR A 102 5.34 -4.97 3.52
N ARG A 103 5.09 -5.13 2.21
CA ARG A 103 4.36 -4.15 1.38
C ARG A 103 3.09 -4.70 0.79
N GLN A 104 2.03 -3.91 0.79
CA GLN A 104 0.87 -4.14 -0.08
C GLN A 104 0.75 -2.99 -1.06
N TYR A 105 0.58 -3.31 -2.34
CA TYR A 105 0.38 -2.35 -3.41
C TYR A 105 -0.96 -2.58 -4.07
N ALA A 106 -1.63 -1.48 -4.34
CA ALA A 106 -2.95 -1.49 -4.93
C ALA A 106 -3.15 -0.15 -5.67
N SER A 107 -3.94 -0.11 -6.74
CA SER A 107 -4.10 1.12 -7.52
C SER A 107 -5.52 1.38 -7.96
N TYR A 108 -5.83 2.66 -8.15
CA TYR A 108 -7.08 3.11 -8.74
C TYR A 108 -6.88 4.45 -9.48
N LEU A 109 -7.80 4.75 -10.39
CA LEU A 109 -7.95 6.11 -10.92
C LEU A 109 -8.84 6.93 -10.03
N SER A 110 -8.48 8.18 -9.81
CA SER A 110 -9.37 9.13 -9.17
C SER A 110 -10.47 9.64 -10.11
N THR A 111 -11.44 10.36 -9.57
CA THR A 111 -12.44 11.11 -10.34
C THR A 111 -11.82 12.19 -11.24
N GLU A 112 -10.63 12.68 -10.90
CA GLU A 112 -9.82 13.62 -11.71
C GLU A 112 -8.92 12.90 -12.74
N ASN A 113 -9.04 11.57 -12.88
CA ASN A 113 -8.17 10.71 -13.69
C ASN A 113 -6.70 10.68 -13.23
N ASP A 114 -6.44 11.00 -11.96
CA ASP A 114 -5.11 10.78 -11.39
C ASP A 114 -4.88 9.29 -11.11
N THR A 115 -3.66 8.80 -11.33
CA THR A 115 -3.28 7.44 -10.92
C THR A 115 -2.82 7.46 -9.47
N ILE A 116 -3.55 6.76 -8.61
CA ILE A 116 -3.23 6.63 -7.19
C ILE A 116 -2.64 5.24 -6.93
N ILE A 117 -1.53 5.18 -6.19
CA ILE A 117 -0.93 3.95 -5.67
C ILE A 117 -1.10 3.96 -4.15
N TYR A 118 -1.82 2.99 -3.64
CA TYR A 118 -1.84 2.68 -2.22
C TYR A 118 -0.60 1.86 -1.85
N ILE A 119 0.10 2.27 -0.79
CA ILE A 119 1.21 1.54 -0.18
C ILE A 119 0.84 1.22 1.26
N GLY A 120 0.66 -0.06 1.57
CA GLY A 120 0.57 -0.56 2.94
C GLY A 120 1.91 -1.08 3.43
N LEU A 121 2.30 -0.68 4.64
CA LEU A 121 3.58 -1.00 5.26
C LEU A 121 3.32 -1.83 6.53
N PHE A 122 3.89 -3.03 6.65
CA PHE A 122 3.61 -3.96 7.75
C PHE A 122 4.88 -4.44 8.45
N ASN A 123 4.96 -4.27 9.77
CA ASN A 123 6.12 -4.65 10.56
C ASN A 123 6.05 -6.12 11.00
N PHE A 124 6.90 -6.97 10.41
CA PHE A 124 7.00 -8.40 10.74
C PHE A 124 8.13 -8.73 11.74
N SER A 125 8.74 -7.73 12.38
CA SER A 125 9.85 -7.93 13.33
C SER A 125 9.50 -8.93 14.45
N LYS A 126 8.29 -8.82 15.01
CA LYS A 126 7.73 -9.80 15.97
C LYS A 126 7.00 -10.93 15.25
N LYS A 127 7.74 -11.81 14.55
CA LYS A 127 7.21 -12.85 13.64
C LYS A 127 6.00 -13.62 14.17
N ARG A 128 6.01 -14.07 15.44
CA ARG A 128 4.90 -14.82 16.03
C ARG A 128 3.62 -13.99 16.13
N GLN A 129 3.73 -12.72 16.54
CA GLN A 129 2.59 -11.81 16.60
C GLN A 129 2.14 -11.42 15.19
N ALA A 130 3.08 -11.06 14.32
CA ALA A 130 2.79 -10.73 12.93
C ALA A 130 2.04 -11.85 12.20
N LYS A 131 2.41 -13.13 12.39
CA LYS A 131 1.69 -14.27 11.80
C LYS A 131 0.23 -14.36 12.26
N LYS A 132 -0.07 -13.96 13.50
CA LYS A 132 -1.43 -13.95 14.06
C LYS A 132 -2.25 -12.77 13.54
N TYR A 133 -1.66 -11.57 13.54
CA TYR A 133 -2.38 -10.33 13.25
C TYR A 133 -2.39 -9.96 11.77
N PHE A 134 -1.38 -10.36 11.00
CA PHE A 134 -1.29 -10.18 9.54
C PHE A 134 -1.46 -11.51 8.82
N GLN A 135 -2.35 -12.36 9.33
CA GLN A 135 -2.68 -13.62 8.70
C GLN A 135 -3.21 -13.35 7.28
N ASP A 136 -2.70 -14.08 6.29
CA ASP A 136 -3.08 -13.90 4.88
C ASP A 136 -2.77 -12.50 4.31
N TRP A 137 -1.75 -11.81 4.85
CA TRP A 137 -1.22 -10.54 4.33
C TRP A 137 -0.97 -10.53 2.81
N ASN A 138 -0.64 -11.67 2.21
CA ASN A 138 -0.43 -11.77 0.76
C ASN A 138 -1.70 -12.08 -0.05
N LYS A 139 -2.86 -12.17 0.58
CA LYS A 139 -4.13 -12.52 -0.06
C LYS A 139 -5.22 -11.48 0.16
N THR A 140 -5.17 -10.76 1.28
CA THR A 140 -6.16 -9.75 1.62
C THR A 140 -5.49 -8.41 1.89
N LEU A 141 -6.02 -7.36 1.30
CA LEU A 141 -5.63 -5.99 1.63
C LEU A 141 -5.96 -5.73 3.10
N PHE A 142 -4.94 -5.36 3.86
CA PHE A 142 -4.97 -5.33 5.32
C PHE A 142 -5.18 -3.91 5.84
N LEU A 143 -6.23 -3.71 6.63
CA LEU A 143 -6.55 -2.46 7.32
C LEU A 143 -6.94 -2.78 8.77
N GLY A 144 -5.95 -3.07 9.61
CA GLY A 144 -6.22 -3.45 10.99
C GLY A 144 -6.58 -2.26 11.88
N SER A 145 -7.20 -2.51 13.03
CA SER A 145 -7.50 -1.50 14.04
C SER A 145 -7.18 -2.01 15.43
N GLY A 146 -6.73 -1.10 16.31
CA GLY A 146 -6.26 -1.42 17.66
C GLY A 146 -4.75 -1.30 17.83
N GLU A 147 -4.29 -1.46 19.06
CA GLU A 147 -2.92 -1.12 19.49
C GLU A 147 -1.82 -1.83 18.69
N PHE A 148 -2.00 -3.12 18.38
CA PHE A 148 -1.03 -3.85 17.57
C PHE A 148 -0.82 -3.17 16.21
N TYR A 149 -1.92 -2.84 15.55
CA TYR A 149 -1.89 -2.28 14.21
C TYR A 149 -1.36 -0.85 14.20
N LEU A 150 -1.78 0.00 15.14
CA LEU A 150 -1.26 1.37 15.28
C LEU A 150 0.27 1.43 15.38
N ASN A 151 0.90 0.39 15.93
CA ASN A 151 2.34 0.30 16.09
C ASN A 151 3.07 -0.46 14.97
N ASN A 152 2.34 -1.23 14.15
CA ASN A 152 2.95 -2.17 13.20
C ASN A 152 2.44 -2.03 11.77
N GLN A 153 1.51 -1.11 11.50
CA GLN A 153 1.05 -0.82 10.15
C GLN A 153 1.05 0.69 9.88
N GLU A 154 1.38 1.09 8.65
CA GLU A 154 1.19 2.45 8.15
C GLU A 154 0.72 2.39 6.70
N PHE A 155 -0.06 3.38 6.25
CA PHE A 155 -0.64 3.42 4.91
C PHE A 155 -0.44 4.78 4.27
N TYR A 156 -0.19 4.78 2.96
CA TYR A 156 0.02 5.98 2.17
C TYR A 156 -0.66 5.85 0.81
N GLU A 157 -1.30 6.93 0.37
CA GLU A 157 -1.78 7.06 -0.99
C GLU A 157 -0.86 8.01 -1.76
N ILE A 158 -0.31 7.51 -2.86
CA ILE A 158 0.65 8.23 -3.69
C ILE A 158 -0.01 8.58 -5.01
N ASN A 159 -0.15 9.88 -5.28
CA ASN A 159 -0.63 10.37 -6.55
C ASN A 159 0.53 10.50 -7.53
N LEU A 160 0.56 9.62 -8.54
CA LEU A 160 1.63 9.59 -9.54
C LEU A 160 1.54 10.74 -10.55
N SER A 161 0.34 11.28 -10.78
CA SER A 161 0.09 12.42 -11.67
C SER A 161 0.57 13.71 -11.03
N LYS A 162 0.27 13.90 -9.74
CA LYS A 162 0.68 15.07 -8.96
C LYS A 162 2.05 14.90 -8.30
N ASN A 163 2.67 13.72 -8.45
CA ASN A 163 3.99 13.37 -7.91
C ASN A 163 4.11 13.70 -6.41
N LYS A 164 3.12 13.30 -5.59
CA LYS A 164 3.09 13.58 -4.14
C LYS A 164 2.30 12.53 -3.36
N ILE A 165 2.48 12.51 -2.04
CA ILE A 165 1.58 11.79 -1.11
C ILE A 165 0.30 12.60 -0.94
N GLU A 166 -0.87 11.96 -1.07
CA GLU A 166 -2.18 12.57 -0.84
C GLU A 166 -2.62 12.45 0.62
N PHE A 167 -3.42 13.41 1.06
CA PHE A 167 -4.21 13.27 2.27
C PHE A 167 -5.61 12.77 1.91
N ASN A 168 -6.00 11.66 2.53
CA ASN A 168 -7.42 11.37 2.74
C ASN A 168 -7.98 12.24 3.86
#